data_AF-A0A7X8ATB3-F1
#
_entry.id   AF-A0A7X8ATB3-F1
#
_cell.length_a   1.000
_cell.length_b   1.000
_cell.length_c   1.000
_cell.angle_alpha   90.00
_cell.angle_beta   90.00
_cell.angle_gamma   90.00
#
_symmetry.space_group_name_H-M   'P 1'
#
loop_
_entity.id
_entity.type
_entity.pdbx_description
1 polymer ?
#
loop_
_entity_poly.entity_id
_entity_poly.type
_entity_poly.pdbx_seq_one_letter_code
_entity_poly.pdbx_strand_id
1 'polypeptide(L)'
;EDYTLDENLEFEGDLIITANIDLNGHTLVVKGDLWHLGGRISVNNGNLIVYGSYYIESFAGGQVDAKLAMINEEDYVQVFGDFVMHSISDNGSVLRAGTLEVKGDFYQRNELNNSNAVRNFEANGTHRVRLSGDKVQTVVFINYPNSMFNILEITKPLETGYLFRNEGEVWKVLETNETSILYGDLNNDGVINSIDSSLMTRYILGVIDKFPYEDGLTAADLNGDKVINSIDSSLMTRYILGIIDKFPVE
;
A
#
# COMPACT_ATOMS: atom_id res chain seq x y z
N GLU A 1 -2.47 23.25 21.97
CA GLU A 1 -3.90 23.63 21.97
C GLU A 1 -4.53 23.00 20.74
N ASP A 2 -5.86 22.92 20.71
CA ASP A 2 -6.55 22.45 19.50
C ASP A 2 -6.26 23.41 18.34
N TYR A 3 -6.05 22.86 17.14
CA TYR A 3 -5.64 23.65 15.99
C TYR A 3 -6.30 23.13 14.70
N THR A 4 -6.75 24.06 13.87
CA THR A 4 -7.29 23.79 12.54
C THR A 4 -6.41 24.48 11.53
N LEU A 5 -5.95 23.74 10.52
CA LEU A 5 -5.13 24.31 9.46
C LEU A 5 -5.99 25.28 8.62
N ASP A 6 -5.40 26.43 8.32
CA ASP A 6 -5.89 27.43 7.37
C ASP A 6 -4.99 27.54 6.12
N GLU A 7 -3.84 26.86 6.15
CA GLU A 7 -2.92 26.68 5.03
C GLU A 7 -2.15 25.35 5.16
N ASN A 8 -1.39 25.00 4.13
CA ASN A 8 -0.49 23.86 4.19
C ASN A 8 0.69 24.17 5.12
N LEU A 9 1.04 23.23 5.99
CA LEU A 9 2.13 23.38 6.96
C LEU A 9 3.19 22.31 6.76
N GLU A 10 4.45 22.71 6.97
CA GLU A 10 5.60 21.82 6.91
C GLU A 10 6.47 22.00 8.16
N PHE A 11 6.83 20.87 8.80
CA PHE A 11 7.70 20.79 9.96
C PHE A 11 8.99 20.05 9.59
N GLU A 12 10.13 20.71 9.73
CA GLU A 12 11.46 20.20 9.31
C GLU A 12 12.02 19.05 10.14
N GLY A 13 11.38 18.69 11.25
CA GLY A 13 11.84 17.61 12.13
C GLY A 13 10.68 16.81 12.69
N ASP A 14 10.90 16.21 13.86
CA ASP A 14 9.86 15.46 14.54
C ASP A 14 8.75 16.39 15.04
N LEU A 15 7.52 15.90 14.99
CA LEU A 15 6.34 16.61 15.48
C LEU A 15 5.68 15.82 16.62
N ILE A 16 5.35 16.50 17.71
CA ILE A 16 4.62 15.92 18.84
C ILE A 16 3.22 16.53 18.88
N ILE A 17 2.20 15.69 18.81
CA ILE A 17 0.79 16.10 18.89
C ILE A 17 0.17 15.53 20.17
N THR A 18 -0.39 16.41 20.99
CA THR A 18 -1.07 16.08 22.26
C THR A 18 -2.49 16.65 22.34
N ALA A 19 -2.97 17.29 21.28
CA ALA A 19 -4.24 18.01 21.20
C ALA A 19 -4.98 17.68 19.89
N ASN A 20 -6.20 18.19 19.71
CA ASN A 20 -6.95 17.94 18.49
C ASN A 20 -6.39 18.77 17.33
N ILE A 21 -6.15 18.13 16.19
CA ILE A 21 -5.72 18.77 14.96
C ILE A 21 -6.74 18.46 13.87
N ASP A 22 -7.20 19.46 13.14
CA ASP A 22 -8.03 19.30 11.95
C ASP A 22 -7.26 19.84 10.74
N LEU A 23 -7.00 18.98 9.75
CA LEU A 23 -6.28 19.39 8.55
C LEU A 23 -7.17 20.20 7.59
N ASN A 24 -8.50 20.09 7.70
CA ASN A 24 -9.44 20.96 6.99
C ASN A 24 -9.14 21.14 5.48
N GLY A 25 -8.86 20.05 4.78
CA GLY A 25 -8.54 20.05 3.35
C GLY A 25 -7.09 20.42 2.99
N HIS A 26 -6.25 20.76 3.97
CA HIS A 26 -4.86 21.16 3.79
C HIS A 26 -3.89 19.99 3.98
N THR A 27 -2.63 20.24 3.63
CA THR A 27 -1.52 19.29 3.81
C THR A 27 -0.71 19.65 5.04
N LEU A 28 -0.51 18.68 5.93
CA LEU A 28 0.49 18.73 7.00
C LEU A 28 1.64 17.79 6.65
N VAL A 29 2.84 18.35 6.52
CA VAL A 29 4.09 17.62 6.26
C VAL A 29 4.95 17.60 7.51
N VAL A 30 5.42 16.42 7.90
CA VAL A 30 6.39 16.19 8.98
C VAL A 30 7.60 15.50 8.36
N LYS A 31 8.75 16.18 8.34
CA LYS A 31 10.00 15.64 7.76
C LYS A 31 10.67 14.59 8.64
N GLY A 32 10.41 14.63 9.95
CA GLY A 32 10.85 13.61 10.90
C GLY A 32 9.74 12.64 11.28
N ASP A 33 9.83 12.12 12.50
CA ASP A 33 8.82 11.25 13.09
C ASP A 33 7.62 12.03 13.62
N LEU A 34 6.43 11.45 13.51
CA LEU A 34 5.22 11.97 14.13
C LEU A 34 4.86 11.19 15.39
N TRP A 35 4.91 11.86 16.54
CA TRP A 35 4.50 11.32 17.84
C TRP A 35 3.13 11.87 18.24
N HIS A 36 2.09 11.09 17.99
CA HIS A 36 0.71 11.42 18.32
C HIS A 36 0.35 10.80 19.67
N LEU A 37 0.58 11.59 20.71
CA LEU A 37 0.53 11.17 22.11
C LEU A 37 -0.85 11.41 22.75
N GLY A 38 -1.70 12.21 22.12
CA GLY A 38 -3.06 12.43 22.58
C GLY A 38 -3.89 13.27 21.61
N GLY A 39 -5.21 13.25 21.81
CA GLY A 39 -6.15 14.02 21.00
C GLY A 39 -6.55 13.31 19.71
N ARG A 40 -7.20 14.05 18.81
CA ARG A 40 -7.64 13.55 17.51
C ARG A 40 -6.99 14.32 16.37
N ILE A 41 -6.37 13.61 15.43
CA ILE A 41 -6.03 14.16 14.11
C ILE A 41 -7.17 13.81 13.15
N SER A 42 -7.86 14.83 12.65
CA SER A 42 -8.91 14.71 11.63
C SER A 42 -8.32 15.08 10.29
N VAL A 43 -8.27 14.13 9.35
CA VAL A 43 -7.69 14.36 8.03
C VAL A 43 -8.59 15.25 7.16
N ASN A 44 -9.90 15.05 7.19
CA ASN A 44 -10.90 16.00 6.70
C ASN A 44 -10.65 16.55 5.27
N ASN A 45 -10.56 15.66 4.29
CA ASN A 45 -10.18 15.85 2.88
C ASN A 45 -8.76 16.41 2.68
N GLY A 46 -7.93 16.40 3.72
CA GLY A 46 -6.55 16.85 3.71
C GLY A 46 -5.56 15.71 3.53
N ASN A 47 -4.27 16.06 3.68
CA ASN A 47 -3.16 15.13 3.52
C ASN A 47 -2.23 15.20 4.73
N LEU A 48 -1.92 14.06 5.35
CA LEU A 48 -0.85 13.97 6.36
C LEU A 48 0.33 13.21 5.75
N ILE A 49 1.49 13.86 5.63
CA ILE A 49 2.69 13.26 5.04
C ILE A 49 3.78 13.21 6.11
N VAL A 50 4.19 12.01 6.50
CA VAL A 50 5.23 11.76 7.52
C VAL A 50 6.40 11.06 6.85
N TYR A 51 7.54 11.75 6.74
CA TYR A 51 8.76 11.21 6.13
C TYR A 51 9.51 10.23 7.05
N GLY A 52 9.33 10.36 8.37
CA GLY A 52 9.73 9.35 9.34
C GLY A 52 8.64 8.32 9.61
N SER A 53 8.65 7.79 10.83
CA SER A 53 7.64 6.88 11.34
C SER A 53 6.51 7.65 12.02
N TYR A 54 5.32 7.05 12.03
CA TYR A 54 4.14 7.60 12.69
C TYR A 54 3.76 6.72 13.89
N TYR A 55 3.98 7.26 15.09
CA TYR A 55 3.70 6.64 16.36
C TYR A 55 2.43 7.21 16.99
N ILE A 56 1.39 6.38 17.08
CA ILE A 56 0.29 6.56 18.03
C ILE A 56 0.63 5.71 19.26
N GLU A 57 1.72 6.10 19.91
CA GLU A 57 2.38 5.39 21.00
C GLU A 57 3.24 6.38 21.80
N SER A 58 3.42 6.14 23.09
CA SER A 58 4.34 6.94 23.91
C SER A 58 5.80 6.63 23.60
N PHE A 59 6.71 7.56 23.91
CA PHE A 59 8.16 7.35 23.73
C PHE A 59 8.72 6.11 24.45
N ALA A 60 8.04 5.63 25.50
CA ALA A 60 8.43 4.42 26.24
C ALA A 60 7.82 3.13 25.67
N GLY A 61 7.06 3.19 24.56
CA GLY A 61 6.37 2.05 23.97
C GLY A 61 5.01 1.71 24.60
N GLY A 62 4.48 2.58 25.48
CA GLY A 62 3.21 2.41 26.17
C GLY A 62 2.02 3.06 25.46
N GLN A 63 0.82 2.70 25.90
CA GLN A 63 -0.44 3.17 25.31
C GLN A 63 -0.67 4.67 25.42
N VAL A 64 -1.42 5.22 24.48
CA VAL A 64 -1.84 6.64 24.44
C VAL A 64 -3.34 6.78 24.15
N ASP A 65 -3.92 7.94 24.45
CA ASP A 65 -5.31 8.27 24.08
C ASP A 65 -5.34 9.21 22.87
N ALA A 66 -4.91 8.67 21.72
CA ALA A 66 -4.82 9.37 20.46
C ALA A 66 -5.64 8.68 19.37
N LYS A 67 -6.22 9.46 18.46
CA LYS A 67 -7.12 8.99 17.39
C LYS A 67 -6.76 9.60 16.04
N LEU A 68 -6.42 8.75 15.08
CA LEU A 68 -6.39 9.15 13.67
C LEU A 68 -7.80 8.95 13.09
N ALA A 69 -8.36 10.01 12.50
CA ALA A 69 -9.68 9.95 11.87
C ALA A 69 -9.60 10.20 10.36
N MET A 70 -9.99 9.16 9.63
CA MET A 70 -10.08 9.08 8.17
C MET A 70 -11.49 8.58 7.80
N ILE A 71 -12.37 9.51 7.45
CA ILE A 71 -13.80 9.29 7.24
C ILE A 71 -14.29 9.73 5.86
N ASN A 72 -13.48 10.47 5.10
CA ASN A 72 -13.79 10.86 3.72
C ASN A 72 -12.90 10.11 2.72
N GLU A 73 -13.39 9.91 1.50
CA GLU A 73 -12.63 9.20 0.44
C GLU A 73 -11.33 9.91 0.06
N GLU A 74 -11.32 11.25 0.14
CA GLU A 74 -10.15 12.07 -0.16
C GLU A 74 -9.16 12.16 1.01
N ASP A 75 -9.46 11.57 2.18
CA ASP A 75 -8.54 11.55 3.30
C ASP A 75 -7.29 10.72 2.95
N TYR A 76 -6.12 11.35 2.98
CA TYR A 76 -4.86 10.67 2.66
C TYR A 76 -3.82 10.83 3.77
N VAL A 77 -3.19 9.72 4.14
CA VAL A 77 -2.07 9.69 5.08
C VAL A 77 -0.95 8.87 4.46
N GLN A 78 0.25 9.43 4.36
CA GLN A 78 1.43 8.73 3.88
C GLN A 78 2.51 8.69 4.96
N VAL A 79 3.02 7.49 5.24
CA VAL A 79 4.09 7.26 6.20
C VAL A 79 5.23 6.55 5.49
N PHE A 80 6.38 7.24 5.39
CA PHE A 80 7.57 6.69 4.73
C PHE A 80 8.33 5.69 5.62
N GLY A 81 8.22 5.83 6.94
CA GLY A 81 8.69 4.87 7.93
C GLY A 81 7.61 3.90 8.38
N ASP A 82 7.72 3.47 9.64
CA ASP A 82 6.79 2.51 10.24
C ASP A 82 5.53 3.21 10.73
N PHE A 83 4.40 2.49 10.73
CA PHE A 83 3.17 2.92 11.38
C PHE A 83 2.90 2.08 12.62
N VAL A 84 2.73 2.74 13.78
CA VAL A 84 2.43 2.09 15.06
C VAL A 84 1.13 2.62 15.63
N MET A 85 0.15 1.73 15.81
CA MET A 85 -1.08 1.99 16.53
C MET A 85 -1.06 1.32 17.91
N HIS A 86 -0.89 2.11 18.97
CA HIS A 86 -0.96 1.65 20.36
C HIS A 86 -1.95 2.50 21.19
N SER A 87 -3.11 2.80 20.60
CA SER A 87 -4.14 3.61 21.26
C SER A 87 -5.03 2.80 22.21
N ILE A 88 -5.50 3.41 23.29
CA ILE A 88 -6.55 2.84 24.17
C ILE A 88 -7.96 3.03 23.63
N SER A 89 -8.10 3.85 22.60
CA SER A 89 -9.38 4.28 22.07
C SER A 89 -9.93 3.30 21.02
N ASP A 90 -11.24 3.05 21.06
CA ASP A 90 -11.95 2.35 19.98
C ASP A 90 -12.02 3.27 18.75
N ASN A 91 -11.46 2.81 17.64
CA ASN A 91 -11.36 3.58 16.41
C ASN A 91 -12.28 3.06 15.28
N GLY A 92 -13.18 2.11 15.58
CA GLY A 92 -14.14 1.56 14.60
C GLY A 92 -15.09 2.61 14.01
N SER A 93 -15.25 3.75 14.67
CA SER A 93 -16.06 4.86 14.15
C SER A 93 -15.29 5.84 13.25
N VAL A 94 -13.96 5.84 13.27
CA VAL A 94 -13.15 6.92 12.67
C VAL A 94 -12.21 6.47 11.55
N LEU A 95 -12.08 5.18 11.27
CA LEU A 95 -11.35 4.64 10.10
C LEU A 95 -12.36 4.03 9.11
N ARG A 96 -13.05 4.89 8.34
CA ARG A 96 -14.20 4.51 7.50
C ARG A 96 -13.99 4.70 6.00
N ALA A 97 -13.11 5.61 5.60
CA ALA A 97 -12.77 5.89 4.21
C ALA A 97 -11.34 6.44 4.11
N GLY A 98 -10.89 6.75 2.89
CA GLY A 98 -9.56 7.30 2.66
C GLY A 98 -8.47 6.24 2.63
N THR A 99 -7.23 6.67 2.38
CA THR A 99 -6.08 5.78 2.19
C THR A 99 -4.94 6.12 3.14
N LEU A 100 -4.57 5.16 3.99
CA LEU A 100 -3.33 5.16 4.76
C LEU A 100 -2.26 4.36 3.99
N GLU A 101 -1.30 5.06 3.40
CA GLU A 101 -0.15 4.46 2.72
C GLU A 101 1.05 4.34 3.66
N VAL A 102 1.62 3.14 3.78
CA VAL A 102 2.77 2.86 4.65
C VAL A 102 3.89 2.19 3.86
N LYS A 103 5.09 2.77 3.94
CA LYS A 103 6.31 2.24 3.29
C LYS A 103 7.20 1.42 4.22
N GLY A 104 7.10 1.61 5.53
CA GLY A 104 7.74 0.75 6.53
C GLY A 104 6.83 -0.40 7.00
N ASP A 105 7.09 -0.87 8.21
CA ASP A 105 6.31 -1.92 8.85
C ASP A 105 5.00 -1.37 9.45
N PHE A 106 4.02 -2.25 9.67
CA PHE A 106 2.74 -1.93 10.28
C PHE A 106 2.54 -2.70 11.58
N TYR A 107 2.37 -1.98 12.69
CA TYR A 107 2.19 -2.55 14.01
C TYR A 107 0.91 -2.05 14.68
N GLN A 108 -0.05 -2.94 14.88
CA GLN A 108 -1.15 -2.75 15.81
C GLN A 108 -0.80 -3.43 17.14
N ARG A 109 -0.76 -2.64 18.22
CA ARG A 109 -0.40 -3.04 19.59
C ARG A 109 -1.55 -2.77 20.56
N ASN A 110 -1.52 -3.44 21.72
CA ASN A 110 -2.46 -3.21 22.82
C ASN A 110 -1.92 -3.83 24.13
N GLU A 111 -2.25 -3.23 25.27
CA GLU A 111 -2.23 -3.90 26.57
C GLU A 111 -3.62 -4.52 26.85
N LEU A 112 -3.65 -5.82 27.16
CA LEU A 112 -4.88 -6.63 27.34
C LEU A 112 -5.81 -6.19 28.50
N ASN A 113 -5.53 -5.05 29.13
CA ASN A 113 -6.20 -4.56 30.33
C ASN A 113 -7.44 -3.68 30.02
N ASN A 114 -7.66 -3.31 28.75
CA ASN A 114 -8.76 -2.44 28.31
C ASN A 114 -9.54 -3.06 27.14
N SER A 115 -10.84 -3.30 27.33
CA SER A 115 -11.71 -3.90 26.31
C SER A 115 -11.89 -3.04 25.06
N ASN A 116 -11.73 -1.71 25.14
CA ASN A 116 -11.89 -0.83 23.98
C ASN A 116 -10.64 -0.83 23.09
N ALA A 117 -9.47 -1.04 23.70
CA ALA A 117 -8.18 -0.99 23.02
C ALA A 117 -7.96 -2.19 22.06
N VAL A 118 -8.78 -3.24 22.17
CA VAL A 118 -8.75 -4.39 21.24
C VAL A 118 -9.26 -4.03 19.83
N ARG A 119 -9.98 -2.89 19.69
CA ARG A 119 -10.56 -2.36 18.45
C ARG A 119 -9.90 -1.03 18.04
N ASN A 120 -8.65 -0.80 18.44
CA ASN A 120 -7.94 0.44 18.15
C ASN A 120 -7.52 0.59 16.67
N PHE A 121 -7.62 -0.48 15.88
CA PHE A 121 -7.51 -0.44 14.43
C PHE A 121 -8.60 -1.30 13.79
N GLU A 122 -9.86 -0.91 13.97
CA GLU A 122 -11.01 -1.56 13.33
C GLU A 122 -11.45 -0.77 12.09
N ALA A 123 -10.73 -0.92 10.98
CA ALA A 123 -11.13 -0.28 9.74
C ALA A 123 -12.42 -0.88 9.17
N ASN A 124 -13.27 -0.05 8.56
CA ASN A 124 -14.47 -0.48 7.84
C ASN A 124 -14.81 0.47 6.68
N GLY A 125 -15.96 0.28 6.04
CA GLY A 125 -16.40 1.09 4.91
C GLY A 125 -15.52 0.88 3.68
N THR A 126 -14.90 1.95 3.22
CA THR A 126 -13.97 2.01 2.08
C THR A 126 -12.55 2.30 2.52
N HIS A 127 -12.27 2.36 3.83
CA HIS A 127 -10.93 2.64 4.34
C HIS A 127 -9.91 1.63 3.79
N ARG A 128 -8.84 2.17 3.22
CA ARG A 128 -7.76 1.41 2.59
C ARG A 128 -6.46 1.60 3.34
N VAL A 129 -5.73 0.51 3.55
CA VAL A 129 -4.32 0.55 3.89
C VAL A 129 -3.52 0.07 2.69
N ARG A 130 -2.59 0.88 2.20
CA ARG A 130 -1.71 0.55 1.09
C ARG A 130 -0.30 0.30 1.59
N LEU A 131 0.22 -0.90 1.39
CA LEU A 131 1.59 -1.24 1.74
C LEU A 131 2.50 -1.12 0.50
N SER A 132 3.28 -0.04 0.45
CA SER A 132 4.03 0.41 -0.75
C SER A 132 5.55 0.51 -0.56
N GLY A 133 6.09 -0.17 0.44
CA GLY A 133 7.51 -0.16 0.77
C GLY A 133 8.34 -1.07 -0.11
N ASP A 134 9.55 -0.63 -0.48
CA ASP A 134 10.43 -1.40 -1.37
C ASP A 134 11.03 -2.66 -0.69
N LYS A 135 11.10 -2.68 0.64
CA LYS A 135 11.59 -3.81 1.45
C LYS A 135 10.45 -4.76 1.80
N VAL A 136 10.77 -5.98 2.28
CA VAL A 136 9.77 -6.84 2.93
C VAL A 136 9.17 -6.08 4.11
N GLN A 137 7.84 -5.91 4.12
CA GLN A 137 7.13 -5.20 5.19
C GLN A 137 6.50 -6.19 6.17
N THR A 138 6.76 -6.00 7.46
CA THR A 138 6.18 -6.79 8.54
C THR A 138 4.83 -6.20 8.94
N VAL A 139 3.83 -7.05 9.12
CA VAL A 139 2.50 -6.67 9.61
C VAL A 139 2.17 -7.46 10.86
N VAL A 140 1.77 -6.77 11.93
CA VAL A 140 1.41 -7.36 13.21
C VAL A 140 0.09 -6.78 13.73
N PHE A 141 -0.85 -7.66 14.06
CA PHE A 141 -2.04 -7.32 14.87
C PHE A 141 -2.09 -8.18 16.13
N ILE A 142 -2.02 -7.58 17.31
CA ILE A 142 -2.08 -8.33 18.58
C ILE A 142 -3.50 -8.85 18.87
N ASN A 143 -4.56 -8.17 18.41
CA ASN A 143 -5.96 -8.52 18.74
C ASN A 143 -6.84 -8.80 17.51
N TYR A 144 -6.30 -9.42 16.47
CA TYR A 144 -7.11 -9.97 15.39
C TYR A 144 -8.13 -11.01 15.95
N PRO A 145 -9.41 -11.02 15.52
CA PRO A 145 -10.02 -10.26 14.41
C PRO A 145 -10.68 -8.92 14.79
N ASN A 146 -10.56 -8.45 16.03
CA ASN A 146 -11.20 -7.19 16.46
C ASN A 146 -10.53 -5.94 15.85
N SER A 147 -9.22 -6.02 15.59
CA SER A 147 -8.49 -5.05 14.78
C SER A 147 -7.97 -5.73 13.53
N MET A 148 -8.26 -5.14 12.38
CA MET A 148 -7.88 -5.64 11.06
C MET A 148 -8.03 -4.52 10.03
N PHE A 149 -7.39 -4.68 8.87
CA PHE A 149 -7.67 -3.87 7.70
C PHE A 149 -9.07 -4.14 7.16
N ASN A 150 -9.65 -3.14 6.51
CA ASN A 150 -10.85 -3.33 5.71
C ASN A 150 -10.46 -3.71 4.29
N ILE A 151 -9.93 -2.75 3.53
CA ILE A 151 -9.24 -3.00 2.26
C ILE A 151 -7.74 -2.92 2.53
N LEU A 152 -7.02 -3.98 2.17
CA LEU A 152 -5.57 -3.99 2.12
C LEU A 152 -5.14 -3.96 0.65
N GLU A 153 -4.43 -2.91 0.25
CA GLU A 153 -3.79 -2.81 -1.06
C GLU A 153 -2.30 -3.14 -0.92
N ILE A 154 -1.79 -4.06 -1.74
CA ILE A 154 -0.37 -4.42 -1.79
C ILE A 154 0.25 -4.14 -3.17
N THR A 155 1.54 -3.86 -3.16
CA THR A 155 2.34 -3.44 -4.34
C THR A 155 3.41 -4.46 -4.74
N LYS A 156 3.60 -5.50 -3.93
CA LYS A 156 4.54 -6.61 -4.18
C LYS A 156 3.78 -7.93 -4.11
N PRO A 157 4.37 -9.06 -4.59
CA PRO A 157 3.76 -10.37 -4.40
C PRO A 157 3.55 -10.68 -2.92
N LEU A 158 2.36 -11.18 -2.56
CA LEU A 158 1.96 -11.42 -1.16
C LEU A 158 2.96 -12.33 -0.42
N GLU A 159 3.44 -13.37 -1.11
CA GLU A 159 4.29 -14.43 -0.56
C GLU A 159 5.74 -14.01 -0.26
N THR A 160 6.22 -12.93 -0.90
CA THR A 160 7.63 -12.54 -0.83
C THR A 160 7.83 -11.10 -0.38
N GLY A 161 6.85 -10.22 -0.61
CA GLY A 161 6.92 -8.80 -0.28
C GLY A 161 6.50 -8.46 1.15
N TYR A 162 5.87 -9.40 1.86
CA TYR A 162 5.24 -9.15 3.16
C TYR A 162 5.44 -10.29 4.15
N LEU A 163 5.49 -9.94 5.43
CA LEU A 163 5.60 -10.89 6.53
C LEU A 163 4.48 -10.62 7.55
N PHE A 164 3.37 -11.35 7.42
CA PHE A 164 2.27 -11.31 8.38
C PHE A 164 2.59 -12.18 9.59
N ARG A 165 2.61 -11.59 10.78
CA ARG A 165 2.88 -12.29 12.06
C ARG A 165 1.61 -12.81 12.74
N ASN A 166 0.55 -12.99 11.95
CA ASN A 166 -0.77 -13.39 12.38
C ASN A 166 -1.09 -14.78 11.83
N GLU A 167 -1.85 -15.60 12.58
CA GLU A 167 -2.23 -16.94 12.14
C GLU A 167 -3.29 -16.93 11.02
N GLY A 168 -3.95 -15.80 10.79
CA GLY A 168 -4.97 -15.62 9.76
C GLY A 168 -4.91 -14.27 9.08
N GLU A 169 -5.75 -14.09 8.07
CA GLU A 169 -5.86 -12.87 7.27
C GLU A 169 -6.27 -11.68 8.13
N VAL A 170 -5.49 -10.60 8.11
CA VAL A 170 -5.80 -9.37 8.88
C VAL A 170 -6.47 -8.32 8.00
N TRP A 171 -7.22 -8.73 7.00
CA TRP A 171 -7.95 -7.86 6.06
C TRP A 171 -9.31 -8.48 5.71
N LYS A 172 -10.26 -7.65 5.23
CA LYS A 172 -11.55 -8.15 4.71
C LYS A 172 -11.53 -8.31 3.19
N VAL A 173 -10.85 -7.40 2.51
CA VAL A 173 -10.63 -7.40 1.07
C VAL A 173 -9.15 -7.19 0.82
N LEU A 174 -8.56 -8.04 -0.01
CA LEU A 174 -7.21 -7.87 -0.52
C LEU A 174 -7.29 -7.35 -1.96
N GLU A 175 -6.71 -6.18 -2.20
CA GLU A 175 -6.47 -5.61 -3.51
C GLU A 175 -4.96 -5.77 -3.80
N THR A 176 -4.62 -6.37 -4.93
CA THR A 176 -3.24 -6.49 -5.35
C THR A 176 -3.03 -5.58 -6.56
N ASN A 177 -1.92 -4.85 -6.59
CA ASN A 177 -1.40 -4.27 -7.84
C ASN A 177 -0.69 -5.34 -8.69
N GLU A 178 -1.07 -6.61 -8.54
CA GLU A 178 -0.79 -7.56 -9.61
C GLU A 178 -1.63 -7.13 -10.80
N THR A 179 -1.06 -6.24 -11.62
CA THR A 179 -1.35 -6.29 -13.03
C THR A 179 -1.02 -7.72 -13.43
N SER A 180 -2.06 -8.55 -13.55
CA SER A 180 -1.99 -9.81 -14.28
C SER A 180 -1.16 -9.53 -15.52
N ILE A 181 0.09 -10.01 -15.55
CA ILE A 181 0.96 -9.81 -16.70
C ILE A 181 0.20 -10.37 -17.89
N LEU A 182 -0.18 -9.49 -18.81
CA LEU A 182 -0.77 -9.92 -20.06
C LEU A 182 0.38 -10.44 -20.92
N TYR A 183 0.63 -11.74 -20.86
CA TYR A 183 1.66 -12.36 -21.69
C TYR A 183 1.41 -11.97 -23.16
N GLY A 184 2.47 -11.52 -23.82
CA GLY A 184 2.42 -11.00 -25.18
C GLY A 184 2.20 -9.49 -25.31
N ASP A 185 1.87 -8.77 -24.24
CA ASP A 185 1.85 -7.31 -24.22
C ASP A 185 3.20 -6.76 -23.76
N LEU A 186 3.99 -6.24 -24.69
CA LEU A 186 5.39 -5.84 -24.46
C LEU A 186 5.54 -4.32 -24.29
N ASN A 187 4.48 -3.55 -24.48
CA ASN A 187 4.43 -2.11 -24.26
C ASN A 187 3.43 -1.68 -23.17
N ASN A 188 2.70 -2.62 -22.58
CA ASN A 188 1.68 -2.44 -21.55
C ASN A 188 0.52 -1.54 -22.00
N ASP A 189 0.10 -1.67 -23.26
CA ASP A 189 -1.06 -0.93 -23.80
C ASP A 189 -2.39 -1.69 -23.64
N GLY A 190 -2.35 -2.89 -23.08
CA GLY A 190 -3.49 -3.76 -22.80
C GLY A 190 -3.96 -4.60 -23.98
N VAL A 191 -3.27 -4.57 -25.13
CA VAL A 191 -3.68 -5.30 -26.35
C VAL A 191 -2.52 -5.99 -27.07
N ILE A 192 -2.52 -7.32 -27.11
CA ILE A 192 -1.51 -8.11 -27.84
C ILE A 192 -1.69 -7.94 -29.36
N ASN A 193 -0.75 -7.26 -30.02
CA ASN A 193 -0.84 -6.96 -31.45
C ASN A 193 0.52 -6.87 -32.18
N SER A 194 0.50 -6.35 -33.41
CA SER A 194 1.70 -6.23 -34.26
C SER A 194 2.82 -5.35 -33.68
N ILE A 195 2.49 -4.44 -32.76
CA ILE A 195 3.47 -3.60 -32.06
C ILE A 195 4.34 -4.47 -31.15
N ASP A 196 3.73 -5.36 -30.38
CA ASP A 196 4.43 -6.33 -29.51
C ASP A 196 5.29 -7.29 -30.31
N SER A 197 4.76 -7.81 -31.41
CA SER A 197 5.54 -8.64 -32.34
C SER A 197 6.78 -7.91 -32.89
N SER A 198 6.67 -6.60 -33.16
CA SER A 198 7.82 -5.79 -33.57
C SER A 198 8.83 -5.61 -32.44
N LEU A 199 8.37 -5.37 -31.21
CA LEU A 199 9.22 -5.25 -30.03
C LEU A 199 9.96 -6.57 -29.76
N MET A 200 9.26 -7.71 -29.77
CA MET A 200 9.83 -9.05 -29.65
C MET A 200 10.95 -9.27 -30.68
N THR A 201 10.68 -8.93 -31.95
CA THR A 201 11.65 -9.07 -33.03
C THR A 201 12.88 -8.17 -32.81
N ARG A 202 12.67 -6.91 -32.41
CA ARG A 202 13.77 -5.98 -32.12
C ARG A 202 14.63 -6.47 -30.96
N TYR A 203 14.03 -7.05 -29.93
CA TYR A 203 14.74 -7.61 -28.79
C TYR A 203 15.58 -8.83 -29.21
N ILE A 204 14.98 -9.80 -29.92
CA ILE A 204 15.69 -10.99 -30.41
C ILE A 204 16.86 -10.61 -31.35
N LEU A 205 16.71 -9.56 -32.15
CA LEU A 205 17.76 -9.05 -33.03
C LEU A 205 18.81 -8.17 -32.32
N GLY A 206 18.66 -7.91 -31.02
CA GLY A 206 19.58 -7.06 -30.25
C GLY A 206 19.52 -5.57 -30.62
N VAL A 207 18.44 -5.12 -31.25
CA VAL A 207 18.19 -3.69 -31.55
C VAL A 207 17.80 -2.94 -30.28
N ILE A 208 17.09 -3.61 -29.37
CA ILE A 208 16.78 -3.14 -28.03
C ILE A 208 17.27 -4.18 -27.02
N ASP A 209 17.72 -3.72 -25.86
CA ASP A 209 18.14 -4.54 -24.71
C ASP A 209 17.09 -4.60 -23.61
N LYS A 210 16.03 -3.79 -23.71
CA LYS A 210 14.89 -3.75 -22.80
C LYS A 210 13.60 -3.37 -23.54
N PHE A 211 12.48 -3.84 -23.01
CA PHE A 211 11.15 -3.43 -23.45
C PHE A 211 10.73 -2.09 -22.84
N PRO A 212 9.77 -1.37 -23.44
CA PRO A 212 9.13 -0.21 -22.81
C PRO A 212 8.40 -0.55 -21.50
N TYR A 213 7.85 -1.76 -21.41
CA TYR A 213 7.21 -2.29 -20.21
C TYR A 213 8.25 -2.87 -19.23
N GLU A 214 8.14 -2.51 -17.95
CA GLU A 214 9.03 -2.98 -16.87
C GLU A 214 9.06 -4.51 -16.75
N ASP A 215 7.90 -5.18 -16.80
CA ASP A 215 7.81 -6.65 -16.81
C ASP A 215 7.84 -7.25 -18.23
N GLY A 216 8.27 -6.48 -19.24
CA GLY A 216 8.22 -6.91 -20.64
C GLY A 216 9.04 -8.16 -20.93
N LEU A 217 10.10 -8.43 -20.16
CA LEU A 217 10.86 -9.69 -20.28
C LEU A 217 10.03 -10.90 -19.85
N THR A 218 9.27 -10.75 -18.76
CA THR A 218 8.34 -11.78 -18.28
C THR A 218 7.20 -11.94 -19.27
N ALA A 219 6.59 -10.84 -19.73
CA ALA A 219 5.53 -10.87 -20.73
C ALA A 219 5.96 -11.48 -22.08
N ALA A 220 7.26 -11.45 -22.40
CA ALA A 220 7.82 -11.99 -23.64
C ALA A 220 8.11 -13.50 -23.60
N ASP A 221 8.18 -14.13 -22.43
CA ASP A 221 8.41 -15.58 -22.27
C ASP A 221 7.09 -16.34 -22.43
N LEU A 222 6.69 -16.59 -23.67
CA LEU A 222 5.36 -17.10 -24.00
C LEU A 222 5.24 -18.61 -23.83
N ASN A 223 6.36 -19.32 -23.72
CA ASN A 223 6.37 -20.75 -23.41
C ASN A 223 6.80 -21.08 -21.97
N GLY A 224 7.24 -20.09 -21.19
CA GLY A 224 7.63 -20.25 -19.79
C GLY A 224 8.99 -20.90 -19.59
N ASP A 225 9.85 -20.94 -20.62
CA ASP A 225 11.17 -21.58 -20.56
C ASP A 225 12.30 -20.66 -20.06
N LYS A 226 11.97 -19.40 -19.78
CA LYS A 226 12.86 -18.31 -19.33
C LYS A 226 13.87 -17.85 -20.37
N VAL A 227 13.66 -18.19 -21.66
CA VAL A 227 14.55 -17.84 -22.77
C VAL A 227 13.76 -17.20 -23.90
N ILE A 228 13.77 -15.87 -23.97
CA ILE A 228 13.12 -15.13 -25.05
C ILE A 228 13.86 -15.37 -26.38
N ASN A 229 13.22 -16.07 -27.31
CA ASN A 229 13.81 -16.41 -28.60
C ASN A 229 12.76 -16.55 -29.73
N SER A 230 13.14 -17.15 -30.85
CA SER A 230 12.26 -17.34 -32.01
C SER A 230 11.00 -18.17 -31.71
N ILE A 231 11.00 -18.98 -30.65
CA ILE A 231 9.84 -19.76 -30.21
C ILE A 231 8.74 -18.81 -29.71
N ASP A 232 9.06 -17.85 -28.85
CA ASP A 232 8.12 -16.84 -28.37
C ASP A 232 7.60 -15.98 -29.52
N SER A 233 8.48 -15.53 -30.41
CA SER A 233 8.04 -14.79 -31.61
C SER A 233 7.07 -15.57 -32.49
N SER A 234 7.21 -16.90 -32.57
CA SER A 234 6.29 -17.77 -33.30
C SER A 234 4.95 -17.89 -32.56
N LEU A 235 4.96 -18.04 -31.23
CA LEU A 235 3.76 -18.07 -30.40
C LEU A 235 2.98 -16.76 -30.50
N MET A 236 3.65 -15.62 -30.38
CA MET A 236 3.07 -14.28 -30.57
C MET A 236 2.34 -14.19 -31.91
N THR A 237 3.00 -14.63 -33.00
CA THR A 237 2.41 -14.62 -34.34
C THR A 237 1.17 -15.52 -34.42
N ARG A 238 1.22 -16.72 -33.83
CA ARG A 238 0.08 -17.64 -33.80
C ARG A 238 -1.10 -17.06 -33.02
N TYR A 239 -0.85 -16.35 -31.93
CA TYR A 239 -1.89 -15.68 -31.15
C TYR A 239 -2.54 -14.55 -31.94
N ILE A 240 -1.76 -13.64 -32.53
CA ILE A 240 -2.26 -12.53 -33.35
C ILE A 240 -3.08 -13.02 -34.55
N LEU A 241 -2.72 -14.18 -35.12
CA LEU A 241 -3.46 -14.81 -36.23
C LEU A 241 -4.69 -15.62 -35.77
N GLY A 242 -4.96 -15.72 -34.47
CA GLY A 242 -6.06 -16.51 -33.92
C GLY A 242 -5.89 -18.03 -34.08
N ILE A 243 -4.65 -18.51 -34.28
CA ILE A 243 -4.34 -19.95 -34.35
C ILE A 243 -4.33 -20.56 -32.94
N ILE A 244 -3.93 -19.77 -31.94
CA ILE A 244 -4.05 -20.08 -30.51
C ILE A 244 -4.82 -18.94 -29.84
N ASP A 245 -5.59 -19.27 -28.82
CA ASP A 245 -6.39 -18.35 -28.01
C ASP A 245 -5.74 -18.04 -26.65
N LYS A 246 -4.70 -18.78 -26.28
CA LYS A 246 -3.84 -18.56 -25.12
C LYS A 246 -2.42 -19.04 -25.35
N PHE A 247 -1.47 -18.48 -24.60
CA PHE A 247 -0.08 -18.89 -24.63
C PHE A 247 0.17 -20.14 -23.77
N PRO A 248 1.19 -20.96 -24.08
CA PRO A 248 1.54 -22.12 -23.25
C PRO A 248 1.91 -21.81 -21.80
N VAL A 249 2.39 -20.60 -21.51
CA VAL A 249 2.69 -20.13 -20.15
C VAL A 249 1.43 -19.88 -19.30
N GLU A 250 0.25 -19.78 -19.93
CA GLU A 250 -1.07 -19.58 -19.31
C GLU A 250 -1.86 -20.90 -19.10
#